data_AF-A0A914VTB5-F1
#
_entry.id   AF-A0A914VTB5-F1
#
_cell.length_a   1.000
_cell.length_b   1.000
_cell.length_c   1.000
_cell.angle_alpha   90.00
_cell.angle_beta   90.00
_cell.angle_gamma   90.00
#
_symmetry.space_group_name_H-M   'P 1'
#
loop_
_entity.id
_entity.type
_entity.pdbx_description
1 polymer ?
#
loop_
_entity_poly.entity_id
_entity_poly.type
_entity_poly.pdbx_seq_one_letter_code
_entity_poly.pdbx_strand_id
1 'polypeptide(L)'
;MFLTLNILFAFFIQFTSLPTANLQGHFVKDQGIDHNFPPEIPKPPKGVPAGHLRPLGYQKPADSKAKSFGPSIPPDVFFDRCISKRKPCSITDIYHPTAQATWGDKYLAKTFGELNFVVLVKQPTQEWLEVPMKFHTFLKKYHYEDWKLQSPIYEELKPHLTIPLPIQCPSVLQNLQFVSLWLSSGPASSPLSYDSNDQLHCILAGRADFILISEDQQKTFHMEEVPYKNWGAGRSSLNVDQVN
;
A
#
# COMPACT_ATOMS: atom_id res chain seq x y z
N MET A 1 54.00 14.73 -53.76
CA MET A 1 52.53 14.60 -53.91
C MET A 1 51.96 14.15 -52.58
N PHE A 2 51.57 15.10 -51.73
CA PHE A 2 50.68 14.91 -50.59
C PHE A 2 49.93 16.22 -50.45
N LEU A 3 48.62 16.20 -50.61
CA LEU A 3 47.74 17.33 -50.37
C LEU A 3 46.81 16.93 -49.21
N THR A 4 47.02 17.54 -48.06
CA THR A 4 46.11 17.48 -46.92
C THR A 4 44.90 18.36 -47.20
N LEU A 5 43.69 17.79 -47.12
CA LEU A 5 42.45 18.55 -47.07
C LEU A 5 41.76 18.28 -45.73
N ASN A 6 41.83 19.27 -44.83
CA ASN A 6 41.04 19.31 -43.61
C ASN A 6 39.63 19.76 -43.96
N ILE A 7 38.61 18.96 -43.63
CA ILE A 7 37.21 19.36 -43.68
C ILE A 7 36.75 19.60 -42.24
N LEU A 8 36.56 20.86 -41.88
CA LEU A 8 35.85 21.29 -40.67
C LEU A 8 34.37 20.93 -40.83
N PHE A 9 33.84 20.05 -39.98
CA PHE A 9 32.40 19.93 -39.77
C PHE A 9 31.98 20.92 -38.67
N ALA A 10 31.31 22.00 -39.08
CA ALA A 10 30.61 22.88 -38.17
C ALA A 10 29.37 22.15 -37.63
N PHE A 11 29.40 21.71 -36.37
CA PHE A 11 28.21 21.26 -35.67
C PHE A 11 27.35 22.48 -35.33
N PHE A 12 26.32 22.74 -36.14
CA PHE A 12 25.18 23.53 -35.69
C PHE A 12 24.40 22.70 -34.69
N ILE A 13 24.64 22.91 -33.39
CA ILE A 13 23.74 22.46 -32.34
C ILE A 13 22.49 23.35 -32.43
N GLN A 14 21.53 22.96 -33.27
CA GLN A 14 20.18 23.47 -33.09
C GLN A 14 19.63 22.85 -31.81
N PHE A 15 19.58 23.65 -30.76
CA PHE A 15 18.68 23.40 -29.64
C PHE A 15 17.25 23.55 -30.19
N THR A 16 16.71 22.48 -30.79
CA THR A 16 15.27 22.34 -30.84
C THR A 16 14.85 22.09 -29.40
N SER A 17 14.39 23.14 -28.73
CA SER A 17 13.60 22.99 -27.52
C SER A 17 12.46 22.04 -27.88
N LEU A 18 12.58 20.78 -27.44
CA LEU A 18 11.45 19.88 -27.39
C LEU A 18 10.32 20.67 -26.72
N PRO A 19 9.12 20.71 -27.31
CA PRO A 19 7.99 21.35 -26.65
C PRO A 19 7.88 20.67 -25.30
N THR A 20 8.09 21.46 -24.24
CA THR A 20 7.73 21.07 -22.88
C THR A 20 6.31 20.56 -22.98
N ALA A 21 6.16 19.24 -22.84
CA ALA A 21 4.87 18.64 -22.66
C ALA A 21 4.19 19.45 -21.56
N ASN A 22 2.98 19.93 -21.85
CA ASN A 22 2.08 20.53 -20.87
C ASN A 22 1.93 19.54 -19.71
N LEU A 23 2.82 19.59 -18.72
CA LEU A 23 2.49 19.17 -17.38
C LEU A 23 1.57 20.28 -16.88
N GLN A 24 0.26 20.02 -16.93
CA GLN A 24 -0.65 20.64 -15.97
C GLN A 24 0.05 20.66 -14.61
N GLY A 25 0.07 21.82 -13.95
CA GLY A 25 0.83 22.08 -12.72
C GLY A 25 0.36 21.25 -11.52
N HIS A 26 0.48 19.93 -11.61
CA HIS A 26 0.22 18.99 -10.54
C HIS A 26 1.52 18.81 -9.77
N PHE A 27 1.47 19.10 -8.47
CA PHE A 27 2.56 18.82 -7.57
C PHE A 27 2.63 17.30 -7.34
N VAL A 28 3.83 16.73 -7.49
CA VAL A 28 4.06 15.34 -7.07
C VAL A 28 3.74 15.25 -5.58
N LYS A 29 3.00 14.23 -5.19
CA LYS A 29 2.71 13.96 -3.78
C LYS A 29 3.98 13.80 -2.98
N ASP A 30 3.93 14.18 -1.72
CA ASP A 30 5.02 13.89 -0.80
C ASP A 30 5.26 12.37 -0.75
N GLN A 31 6.49 11.95 -1.05
CA GLN A 31 6.92 10.54 -0.95
C GLN A 31 7.74 10.28 0.32
N GLY A 32 7.79 11.26 1.22
CA GLY A 32 8.44 11.16 2.52
C GLY A 32 7.93 9.97 3.32
N ILE A 33 8.86 9.20 3.86
CA ILE A 33 8.63 8.07 4.76
C ILE A 33 9.27 8.31 6.13
N ASP A 34 9.64 9.56 6.40
CA ASP A 34 10.43 10.02 7.54
C ASP A 34 9.60 10.28 8.81
N HIS A 35 8.30 9.97 8.79
CA HIS A 35 7.49 10.05 10.00
C HIS A 35 7.75 8.86 10.94
N ASN A 36 7.72 9.15 12.24
CA ASN A 36 7.86 8.15 13.28
C ASN A 36 6.57 7.34 13.45
N PHE A 37 6.69 6.01 13.47
CA PHE A 37 5.59 5.11 13.81
C PHE A 37 6.09 3.99 14.75
N PRO A 38 5.39 3.73 15.87
CA PRO A 38 4.24 4.46 16.40
C PRO A 38 4.60 5.92 16.75
N PRO A 39 3.63 6.84 16.75
CA PRO A 39 3.89 8.25 17.01
C PRO A 39 4.27 8.48 18.48
N GLU A 40 5.04 9.55 18.72
CA GLU A 40 5.20 10.08 20.07
C GLU A 40 3.95 10.83 20.49
N ILE A 41 3.45 10.55 21.70
CA ILE A 41 2.22 11.15 22.21
C ILE A 41 2.58 12.32 23.13
N PRO A 42 2.38 13.58 22.68
CA PRO A 42 2.67 14.73 23.53
C PRO A 42 1.67 14.79 24.69
N LYS A 43 2.11 15.35 25.83
CA LYS A 43 1.21 15.62 26.95
C LYS A 43 0.13 16.61 26.50
N PRO A 44 -1.17 16.29 26.64
CA PRO A 44 -2.22 17.20 26.21
C PRO A 44 -2.37 18.38 27.18
N PRO A 45 -2.91 19.52 26.71
CA PRO A 45 -3.37 20.59 27.59
C PRO A 45 -4.40 20.10 28.61
N LYS A 46 -4.52 20.80 29.74
CA LYS A 46 -5.50 20.45 30.78
C LYS A 46 -6.93 20.51 30.20
N GLY A 47 -7.69 19.42 30.36
CA GLY A 47 -9.07 19.32 29.87
C GLY A 47 -9.19 18.87 28.40
N VAL A 48 -8.09 18.66 27.70
CA VAL A 48 -8.08 18.14 26.33
C VAL A 48 -7.63 16.67 26.36
N PRO A 49 -8.35 15.75 25.69
CA PRO A 49 -7.89 14.36 25.56
C PRO A 49 -6.56 14.25 24.80
N ALA A 50 -5.75 13.24 25.13
CA ALA A 50 -4.54 12.93 24.36
C ALA A 50 -4.90 12.64 22.90
N GLY A 51 -4.14 13.19 21.96
CA GLY A 51 -4.37 12.98 20.52
C GLY A 51 -5.67 13.55 19.97
N HIS A 52 -6.35 14.47 20.68
CA HIS A 52 -7.53 15.16 20.16
C HIS A 52 -7.22 15.87 18.83
N LEU A 53 -8.06 15.63 17.82
CA LEU A 53 -7.92 16.07 16.43
C LEU A 53 -6.60 15.64 15.75
N ARG A 54 -5.95 14.60 16.27
CA ARG A 54 -4.81 13.94 15.63
C ARG A 54 -5.26 12.63 14.97
N PRO A 55 -4.47 12.09 14.03
CA PRO A 55 -4.73 10.77 13.46
C PRO A 55 -4.85 9.68 14.53
N LEU A 56 -5.51 8.59 14.17
CA LEU A 56 -5.59 7.41 15.01
C LEU A 56 -4.19 6.91 15.39
N GLY A 57 -3.99 6.58 16.66
CA GLY A 57 -2.70 6.17 17.22
C GLY A 57 -2.03 7.23 18.09
N TYR A 58 -2.48 8.49 18.03
CA TYR A 58 -2.03 9.55 18.94
C TYR A 58 -2.80 9.58 20.28
N GLN A 59 -3.90 8.83 20.39
CA GLN A 59 -4.79 8.87 21.55
C GLN A 59 -4.28 8.00 22.70
N LYS A 60 -3.50 6.95 22.40
CA LYS A 60 -2.94 6.02 23.38
C LYS A 60 -1.68 5.34 22.82
N PRO A 61 -0.65 5.08 23.64
CA PRO A 61 0.49 4.27 23.21
C PRO A 61 0.04 2.86 22.79
N ALA A 62 0.75 2.27 21.84
CA ALA A 62 0.52 0.87 21.47
C ALA A 62 0.79 -0.06 22.68
N ASP A 63 -0.12 -0.99 22.93
CA ASP A 63 0.01 -1.95 24.03
C ASP A 63 1.21 -2.89 23.85
N SER A 64 1.49 -3.28 22.59
CA SER A 64 2.66 -4.06 22.22
C SER A 64 2.94 -3.95 20.72
N LYS A 65 4.15 -4.35 20.31
CA LYS A 65 4.47 -4.56 18.89
C LYS A 65 4.05 -5.97 18.47
N ALA A 66 3.61 -6.12 17.22
CA ALA A 66 3.38 -7.43 16.63
C ALA A 66 4.66 -8.28 16.74
N LYS A 67 4.50 -9.57 17.06
CA LYS A 67 5.65 -10.45 17.21
C LYS A 67 6.29 -10.67 15.85
N SER A 68 7.59 -10.38 15.76
CA SER A 68 8.34 -10.55 14.53
C SER A 68 9.06 -11.89 14.48
N PHE A 69 9.07 -12.49 13.30
CA PHE A 69 9.80 -13.71 12.98
C PHE A 69 10.67 -13.49 11.75
N GLY A 70 11.74 -14.29 11.64
CA GLY A 70 12.57 -14.33 10.44
C GLY A 70 11.93 -15.17 9.32
N PRO A 71 12.49 -15.13 8.10
CA PRO A 71 11.89 -15.74 6.91
C PRO A 71 11.89 -17.27 6.95
N SER A 72 12.73 -17.88 7.79
CA SER A 72 12.89 -19.34 7.91
C SER A 72 12.02 -19.96 9.00
N ILE A 73 11.06 -19.22 9.58
CA ILE A 73 10.14 -19.81 10.57
C ILE A 73 9.35 -20.98 9.94
N PRO A 74 9.33 -22.16 10.57
CA PRO A 74 8.53 -23.28 10.09
C PRO A 74 7.02 -22.95 10.04
N PRO A 75 6.28 -23.41 9.01
CA PRO A 75 4.87 -23.05 8.83
C PRO A 75 3.96 -23.46 10.00
N ASP A 76 4.18 -24.64 10.56
CA ASP A 76 3.50 -25.16 11.75
C ASP A 76 3.72 -24.25 12.97
N VAL A 77 4.98 -23.82 13.19
CA VAL A 77 5.33 -22.91 14.28
C VAL A 77 4.71 -21.54 14.08
N PHE A 78 4.63 -21.03 12.85
CA PHE A 78 3.96 -19.77 12.55
C PHE A 78 2.45 -19.87 12.79
N PHE A 79 1.84 -20.94 12.30
CA PHE A 79 0.42 -21.23 12.51
C PHE A 79 0.07 -21.28 14.00
N ASP A 80 0.81 -22.05 14.79
CA ASP A 80 0.55 -22.24 16.23
C ASP A 80 0.78 -20.99 17.07
N ARG A 81 1.68 -20.10 16.64
CA ARG A 81 2.03 -18.89 17.41
C ARG A 81 1.18 -17.69 17.04
N CYS A 82 0.67 -17.65 15.81
CA CYS A 82 0.02 -16.48 15.23
C CYS A 82 -1.43 -16.78 14.85
N ILE A 83 -1.63 -17.63 13.84
CA ILE A 83 -2.93 -17.89 13.22
C ILE A 83 -3.90 -18.52 14.22
N SER A 84 -3.54 -19.66 14.82
CA SER A 84 -4.43 -20.39 15.74
C SER A 84 -4.76 -19.60 17.01
N LYS A 85 -3.92 -18.62 17.37
CA LYS A 85 -4.08 -17.76 18.53
C LYS A 85 -4.73 -16.41 18.21
N ARG A 86 -5.06 -16.14 16.94
CA ARG A 86 -5.56 -14.84 16.46
C ARG A 86 -4.67 -13.67 16.91
N LYS A 87 -3.34 -13.86 16.84
CA LYS A 87 -2.36 -12.85 17.24
C LYS A 87 -1.68 -12.24 16.02
N PRO A 88 -1.57 -10.91 15.96
CA PRO A 88 -0.86 -10.26 14.87
C PRO A 88 0.63 -10.57 14.94
N CYS A 89 1.19 -10.96 13.79
CA CYS A 89 2.59 -11.30 13.64
C CYS A 89 3.14 -10.66 12.37
N SER A 90 4.44 -10.39 12.37
CA SER A 90 5.17 -9.97 11.17
C SER A 90 6.25 -10.98 10.83
N ILE A 91 6.51 -11.15 9.54
CA ILE A 91 7.67 -11.90 9.06
C ILE A 91 8.56 -10.88 8.36
N THR A 92 9.80 -10.78 8.82
CA THR A 92 10.79 -9.84 8.30
C THR A 92 11.78 -10.58 7.41
N ASP A 93 12.52 -9.83 6.60
CA ASP A 93 13.59 -10.33 5.73
C ASP A 93 13.16 -11.44 4.76
N ILE A 94 11.89 -11.46 4.35
CA ILE A 94 11.44 -12.30 3.23
C ILE A 94 12.03 -11.69 1.95
N TYR A 95 13.20 -12.20 1.56
CA TYR A 95 13.84 -11.79 0.33
C TYR A 95 13.11 -12.41 -0.86
N HIS A 96 12.58 -11.55 -1.73
CA HIS A 96 12.08 -11.96 -3.03
C HIS A 96 13.01 -11.40 -4.11
N PRO A 97 13.88 -12.22 -4.72
CA PRO A 97 14.91 -11.76 -5.65
C PRO A 97 14.37 -10.94 -6.82
N THR A 98 13.13 -11.20 -7.23
CA THR A 98 12.48 -10.49 -8.33
C THR A 98 11.59 -9.33 -7.88
N ALA A 99 11.12 -9.26 -6.63
CA ALA A 99 10.14 -8.22 -6.26
C ALA A 99 10.78 -6.84 -6.14
N GLN A 100 11.88 -6.73 -5.38
CA GLN A 100 12.53 -5.43 -5.14
C GLN A 100 13.26 -4.89 -6.38
N ALA A 101 13.77 -5.76 -7.26
CA ALA A 101 14.54 -5.32 -8.43
C ALA A 101 13.66 -5.02 -9.66
N THR A 102 12.44 -5.56 -9.76
CA THR A 102 11.62 -5.40 -10.96
C THR A 102 10.27 -4.71 -10.75
N TRP A 103 9.66 -4.67 -9.58
CA TRP A 103 8.30 -4.11 -9.41
C TRP A 103 8.25 -2.56 -9.31
N GLY A 104 9.00 -1.88 -10.16
CA GLY A 104 8.88 -0.43 -10.35
C GLY A 104 7.92 -0.06 -11.48
N ASP A 105 7.40 1.16 -11.46
CA ASP A 105 6.42 1.67 -12.42
C ASP A 105 6.78 1.43 -13.88
N LYS A 106 8.06 1.64 -14.23
CA LYS A 106 8.56 1.42 -15.59
C LYS A 106 8.38 -0.03 -16.04
N TYR A 107 8.67 -0.99 -15.17
CA TYR A 107 8.48 -2.40 -15.46
C TYR A 107 7.00 -2.77 -15.47
N LEU A 108 6.23 -2.32 -14.48
CA LEU A 108 4.80 -2.58 -14.41
C LEU A 108 4.07 -2.04 -15.64
N ALA A 109 4.38 -0.83 -16.08
CA ALA A 109 3.82 -0.23 -17.29
C ALA A 109 4.24 -0.99 -18.56
N LYS A 110 5.50 -1.44 -18.64
CA LYS A 110 6.01 -2.19 -19.80
C LYS A 110 5.39 -3.59 -19.90
N THR A 111 5.26 -4.29 -18.77
CA THR A 111 4.88 -5.71 -18.72
C THR A 111 3.37 -5.90 -18.61
N PHE A 112 2.69 -5.04 -17.84
CA PHE A 112 1.27 -5.20 -17.47
C PHE A 112 0.43 -3.96 -17.82
N GLY A 113 1.00 -2.97 -18.51
CA GLY A 113 0.35 -1.68 -18.77
C GLY A 113 -1.00 -1.77 -19.48
N GLU A 114 -1.19 -2.82 -20.28
CA GLU A 114 -2.41 -3.07 -21.06
C GLU A 114 -3.54 -3.74 -20.28
N LEU A 115 -3.28 -4.24 -19.07
CA LEU A 115 -4.33 -4.78 -18.22
C LEU A 115 -5.24 -3.64 -17.74
N ASN A 116 -6.54 -3.88 -17.74
CA ASN A 116 -7.52 -2.93 -17.20
C ASN A 116 -7.74 -3.27 -15.73
N PHE A 117 -7.49 -2.34 -14.83
CA PHE A 117 -7.78 -2.50 -13.41
C PHE A 117 -8.92 -1.58 -12.99
N VAL A 118 -9.63 -1.96 -11.92
CA VAL A 118 -10.55 -1.04 -11.22
C VAL A 118 -9.74 -0.18 -10.25
N VAL A 119 -9.76 1.13 -10.47
CA VAL A 119 -9.02 2.12 -9.68
C VAL A 119 -10.01 2.95 -8.88
N LEU A 120 -9.72 3.18 -7.61
CA LEU A 120 -10.46 4.10 -6.75
C LEU A 120 -9.94 5.52 -6.97
N VAL A 121 -10.80 6.39 -7.50
CA VAL A 121 -10.52 7.80 -7.76
C VAL A 121 -11.28 8.66 -6.76
N LYS A 122 -10.55 9.46 -5.97
CA LYS A 122 -11.17 10.40 -5.04
C LYS A 122 -11.81 11.57 -5.79
N GLN A 123 -13.09 11.79 -5.56
CA GLN A 123 -13.87 12.87 -6.14
C GLN A 123 -13.73 14.16 -5.31
N PRO A 124 -14.04 15.34 -5.88
CA PRO A 124 -14.07 16.60 -5.12
C PRO A 124 -14.99 16.56 -3.88
N THR A 125 -16.04 15.75 -3.93
CA THR A 125 -16.97 15.46 -2.82
C THR A 125 -16.37 14.60 -1.71
N GLN A 126 -15.09 14.22 -1.82
CA GLN A 126 -14.37 13.29 -0.94
C GLN A 126 -14.83 11.82 -1.02
N GLU A 127 -15.77 11.50 -1.90
CA GLU A 127 -16.19 10.13 -2.18
C GLU A 127 -15.18 9.42 -3.09
N TRP A 128 -15.07 8.09 -2.97
CA TRP A 128 -14.25 7.27 -3.85
C TRP A 128 -15.12 6.65 -4.94
N LEU A 129 -14.72 6.82 -6.19
CA LEU A 129 -15.38 6.22 -7.35
C LEU A 129 -14.51 5.10 -7.93
N GLU A 130 -15.12 3.95 -8.20
CA GLU A 130 -14.49 2.86 -8.95
C GLU A 130 -14.51 3.17 -10.45
N VAL A 131 -13.32 3.30 -11.03
CA VAL A 131 -13.14 3.62 -12.46
C VAL A 131 -12.24 2.56 -13.10
N PRO A 132 -12.74 1.77 -14.06
CA PRO A 132 -11.89 0.86 -14.80
C PRO A 132 -10.95 1.66 -15.72
N MET A 133 -9.65 1.36 -15.67
CA MET A 133 -8.68 1.98 -16.56
C MET A 133 -7.47 1.08 -16.81
N LYS A 134 -6.77 1.36 -17.91
CA LYS A 134 -5.50 0.71 -18.21
C LYS A 134 -4.47 0.98 -17.12
N PHE A 135 -3.69 -0.04 -16.76
CA PHE A 135 -2.70 0.07 -15.71
C PHE A 135 -1.65 1.15 -16.03
N HIS A 136 -1.26 1.29 -17.30
CA HIS A 136 -0.35 2.35 -17.73
C HIS A 136 -0.91 3.76 -17.45
N THR A 137 -2.24 3.93 -17.45
CA THR A 137 -2.89 5.23 -17.20
C THR A 137 -2.83 5.54 -15.71
N PHE A 138 -3.12 4.54 -14.87
CA PHE A 138 -2.97 4.64 -13.42
C PHE A 138 -1.52 5.02 -13.04
N LEU A 139 -0.54 4.26 -13.52
CA LEU A 139 0.88 4.45 -13.20
C LEU A 139 1.42 5.84 -13.58
N LYS A 140 0.83 6.51 -14.59
CA LYS A 140 1.22 7.88 -14.96
C LYS A 140 0.68 8.95 -14.02
N LYS A 141 -0.42 8.68 -13.30
CA LYS A 141 -1.21 9.69 -12.60
C LYS A 141 -1.24 9.53 -11.09
N TYR A 142 -1.07 8.33 -10.56
CA TYR A 142 -1.26 8.07 -9.13
C TYR A 142 -0.26 8.81 -8.21
N HIS A 143 0.89 9.23 -8.73
CA HIS A 143 1.84 10.12 -8.05
C HIS A 143 1.38 11.57 -7.89
N TYR A 144 0.39 11.99 -8.65
CA TYR A 144 -0.11 13.36 -8.73
C TYR A 144 -1.56 13.47 -8.23
N GLU A 145 -2.35 12.44 -8.47
CA GLU A 145 -3.78 12.39 -8.20
C GLU A 145 -4.09 11.49 -7.01
N ASP A 146 -5.21 11.75 -6.32
CA ASP A 146 -5.75 10.89 -5.25
C ASP A 146 -6.39 9.62 -5.81
N TRP A 147 -5.56 8.81 -6.45
CA TRP A 147 -5.91 7.53 -7.03
C TRP A 147 -5.27 6.40 -6.22
N LYS A 148 -6.07 5.36 -5.96
CA LYS A 148 -5.62 4.13 -5.30
C LYS A 148 -6.04 2.94 -6.13
N LEU A 149 -5.15 1.97 -6.27
CA LEU A 149 -5.48 0.68 -6.84
C LEU A 149 -5.69 -0.31 -5.70
N GLN A 150 -6.86 -0.95 -5.69
CA GLN A 150 -7.14 -2.12 -4.87
C GLN A 150 -7.93 -3.08 -5.74
N SER A 151 -7.27 -4.11 -6.26
CA SER A 151 -7.87 -4.98 -7.26
C SER A 151 -7.37 -6.42 -7.12
N PRO A 152 -8.20 -7.43 -7.42
CA PRO A 152 -7.74 -8.81 -7.53
C PRO A 152 -6.57 -8.93 -8.52
N ILE A 153 -5.63 -9.83 -8.24
CA ILE A 153 -4.52 -10.06 -9.17
C ILE A 153 -5.01 -10.79 -10.42
N TYR A 154 -4.55 -10.35 -11.59
CA TYR A 154 -4.78 -11.08 -12.84
C TYR A 154 -3.86 -12.31 -12.95
N GLU A 155 -4.27 -13.30 -13.74
CA GLU A 155 -3.51 -14.55 -13.94
C GLU A 155 -2.09 -14.27 -14.44
N GLU A 156 -1.91 -13.24 -15.26
CA GLU A 156 -0.63 -12.80 -15.81
C GLU A 156 0.35 -12.32 -14.74
N LEU A 157 -0.14 -11.83 -13.60
CA LEU A 157 0.71 -11.40 -12.48
C LEU A 157 1.10 -12.57 -11.56
N LYS A 158 0.30 -13.64 -11.49
CA LYS A 158 0.51 -14.74 -10.54
C LYS A 158 1.90 -15.38 -10.63
N PRO A 159 2.47 -15.67 -11.81
CA PRO A 159 3.82 -16.25 -11.91
C PRO A 159 4.93 -15.36 -11.35
N HIS A 160 4.67 -14.07 -11.14
CA HIS A 160 5.62 -13.10 -10.61
C HIS A 160 5.52 -12.95 -9.08
N LEU A 161 4.58 -13.64 -8.44
CA LEU A 161 4.35 -13.62 -7.00
C LEU A 161 4.76 -14.96 -6.38
N THR A 162 5.51 -14.89 -5.28
CA THR A 162 5.81 -16.07 -4.46
C THR A 162 5.08 -15.98 -3.14
N ILE A 163 4.45 -17.08 -2.76
CA ILE A 163 3.86 -17.24 -1.43
C ILE A 163 5.00 -17.51 -0.43
N PRO A 164 5.18 -16.69 0.64
CA PRO A 164 6.23 -16.92 1.63
C PRO A 164 6.17 -18.30 2.28
N LEU A 165 7.33 -18.91 2.57
CA LEU A 165 7.40 -20.24 3.20
C LEU A 165 6.50 -20.39 4.45
N PRO A 166 6.46 -19.44 5.40
CA PRO A 166 5.71 -19.61 6.65
C PRO A 166 4.20 -19.81 6.52
N ILE A 167 3.63 -19.54 5.35
CA ILE A 167 2.19 -19.70 5.09
C ILE A 167 1.90 -20.78 4.03
N GLN A 168 2.92 -21.52 3.57
CA GLN A 168 2.76 -22.59 2.58
C GLN A 168 2.19 -23.90 3.19
N CYS A 169 1.70 -23.88 4.43
CA CYS A 169 1.04 -25.07 4.98
C CYS A 169 -0.21 -25.40 4.13
N PRO A 170 -0.44 -26.69 3.76
CA PRO A 170 -1.52 -27.07 2.87
C PRO A 170 -2.91 -26.57 3.28
N SER A 171 -3.19 -26.54 4.59
CA SER A 171 -4.45 -26.01 5.13
C SER A 171 -4.65 -24.53 4.82
N VAL A 172 -3.62 -23.70 4.93
CA VAL A 172 -3.73 -22.26 4.58
C VAL A 172 -3.87 -22.09 3.08
N LEU A 173 -3.06 -22.81 2.28
CA LEU A 173 -3.12 -22.71 0.82
C LEU A 173 -4.47 -23.13 0.23
N GLN A 174 -5.08 -24.19 0.75
CA GLN A 174 -6.40 -24.67 0.32
C GLN A 174 -7.54 -23.70 0.69
N ASN A 175 -7.33 -22.85 1.70
CA ASN A 175 -8.31 -21.88 2.17
C ASN A 175 -8.01 -20.44 1.71
N LEU A 176 -7.01 -20.25 0.85
CA LEU A 176 -6.68 -18.94 0.29
C LEU A 176 -7.82 -18.45 -0.60
N GLN A 177 -8.58 -17.46 -0.12
CA GLN A 177 -9.80 -16.98 -0.79
C GLN A 177 -9.49 -16.10 -1.99
N PHE A 178 -8.69 -15.05 -1.79
CA PHE A 178 -8.35 -14.09 -2.83
C PHE A 178 -6.98 -13.45 -2.57
N VAL A 179 -6.34 -13.02 -3.65
CA VAL A 179 -5.11 -12.22 -3.59
C VAL A 179 -5.37 -10.91 -4.31
N SER A 180 -5.03 -9.80 -3.66
CA SER A 180 -5.26 -8.46 -4.19
C SER A 180 -3.97 -7.66 -4.24
N LEU A 181 -3.85 -6.84 -5.28
CA LEU A 181 -2.76 -5.90 -5.48
C LEU A 181 -3.20 -4.50 -5.03
N TRP A 182 -2.38 -3.89 -4.18
CA TRP A 182 -2.64 -2.58 -3.59
C TRP A 182 -1.52 -1.63 -3.98
N LEU A 183 -1.85 -0.56 -4.71
CA LEU A 183 -0.90 0.50 -5.08
C LEU A 183 -1.50 1.87 -4.75
N SER A 184 -0.68 2.72 -4.14
CA SER A 184 -0.98 4.13 -3.89
C SER A 184 0.33 4.92 -3.88
N SER A 185 0.24 6.25 -3.85
CA SER A 185 1.40 7.13 -3.71
C SER A 185 1.15 8.17 -2.62
N GLY A 186 2.23 8.48 -1.90
CA GLY A 186 2.24 9.38 -0.75
C GLY A 186 1.44 8.88 0.45
N PRO A 187 1.22 9.75 1.45
CA PRO A 187 0.44 9.40 2.64
C PRO A 187 -0.98 8.97 2.25
N ALA A 188 -1.33 7.75 2.61
CA ALA A 188 -2.65 7.19 2.39
C ALA A 188 -3.06 6.38 3.62
N SER A 189 -4.19 6.76 4.22
CA SER A 189 -4.87 5.97 5.24
C SER A 189 -6.01 5.16 4.63
N SER A 190 -6.37 4.09 5.33
CA SER A 190 -7.58 3.31 5.08
C SER A 190 -8.51 3.47 6.29
N PRO A 191 -9.84 3.41 6.09
CA PRO A 191 -10.78 3.38 7.20
C PRO A 191 -10.45 2.26 8.18
N LEU A 192 -10.80 2.46 9.44
CA LEU A 192 -10.71 1.39 10.43
C LEU A 192 -11.77 0.33 10.11
N SER A 193 -11.32 -0.88 9.81
CA SER A 193 -12.18 -1.99 9.38
C SER A 193 -11.76 -3.33 9.98
N TYR A 194 -12.65 -4.31 9.90
CA TYR A 194 -12.39 -5.71 10.21
C TYR A 194 -12.92 -6.62 9.10
N ASP A 195 -12.36 -7.82 9.03
CA ASP A 195 -12.74 -8.90 8.12
C ASP A 195 -12.78 -10.21 8.91
N SER A 196 -13.60 -11.17 8.47
CA SER A 196 -13.73 -12.50 9.08
C SER A 196 -12.62 -13.45 8.64
N ASN A 197 -11.91 -13.09 7.57
CA ASN A 197 -10.77 -13.85 7.06
C ASN A 197 -9.46 -13.39 7.67
N ASP A 198 -8.53 -14.33 7.84
CA ASP A 198 -7.14 -14.00 8.14
C ASP A 198 -6.53 -13.23 6.96
N GLN A 199 -5.90 -12.09 7.25
CA GLN A 199 -5.29 -11.24 6.23
C GLN A 199 -3.77 -11.31 6.29
N LEU A 200 -3.15 -11.47 5.12
CA LEU A 200 -1.71 -11.34 4.95
C LEU A 200 -1.40 -10.14 4.05
N HIS A 201 -0.71 -9.16 4.62
CA HIS A 201 -0.18 -8.03 3.87
C HIS A 201 1.31 -8.24 3.54
N CYS A 202 1.62 -8.32 2.25
CA CYS A 202 2.98 -8.39 1.74
C CYS A 202 3.40 -7.03 1.18
N ILE A 203 4.38 -6.37 1.82
CA ILE A 203 4.89 -5.08 1.34
C ILE A 203 5.99 -5.35 0.30
N LEU A 204 5.69 -5.12 -0.97
CA LEU A 204 6.63 -5.34 -2.08
C LEU A 204 7.56 -4.14 -2.30
N ALA A 205 7.04 -2.93 -2.13
CA ALA A 205 7.78 -1.67 -2.26
C ALA A 205 7.15 -0.61 -1.34
N GLY A 206 7.99 0.31 -0.83
CA GLY A 206 7.56 1.37 0.07
C GLY A 206 7.39 0.93 1.51
N ARG A 207 6.47 1.58 2.23
CA ARG A 207 6.20 1.39 3.66
C ARG A 207 4.70 1.41 3.91
N ALA A 208 4.22 0.54 4.79
CA ALA A 208 2.87 0.60 5.34
C ALA A 208 2.95 0.43 6.85
N ASP A 209 2.21 1.28 7.57
CA ASP A 209 2.15 1.26 9.02
C ASP A 209 0.78 0.71 9.46
N PHE A 210 0.80 -0.28 10.35
CA PHE A 210 -0.41 -1.00 10.77
C PHE A 210 -0.73 -0.69 12.24
N ILE A 211 -1.96 -0.22 12.48
CA ILE A 211 -2.58 -0.18 13.81
C ILE A 211 -3.55 -1.35 13.87
N LEU A 212 -3.28 -2.31 14.74
CA LEU A 212 -4.11 -3.49 14.94
C LEU A 212 -4.75 -3.41 16.31
N ILE A 213 -6.08 -3.50 16.33
CA ILE A 213 -6.89 -3.32 17.53
C ILE A 213 -7.60 -4.64 17.81
N SER A 214 -7.63 -5.05 19.08
CA SER A 214 -8.28 -6.31 19.47
C SER A 214 -9.79 -6.25 19.21
N GLU A 215 -10.35 -7.42 18.91
CA GLU A 215 -11.78 -7.62 18.65
C GLU A 215 -12.66 -7.13 19.81
N ASP A 216 -12.14 -7.15 21.05
CA ASP A 216 -12.86 -6.69 22.23
C ASP A 216 -13.19 -5.18 22.21
N GLN A 217 -12.52 -4.40 21.35
CA GLN A 217 -12.77 -2.97 21.16
C GLN A 217 -13.80 -2.66 20.07
N GLN A 218 -14.38 -3.65 19.39
CA GLN A 218 -15.34 -3.40 18.29
C GLN A 218 -16.49 -2.45 18.70
N LYS A 219 -17.00 -2.59 19.93
CA LYS A 219 -18.05 -1.72 20.47
C LYS A 219 -17.57 -0.28 20.66
N THR A 220 -16.33 -0.10 21.14
CA THR A 220 -15.71 1.22 21.36
C THR A 220 -15.59 2.01 20.05
N PHE A 221 -15.31 1.32 18.95
CA PHE A 221 -15.15 1.94 17.63
C PHE A 221 -16.43 2.01 16.81
N HIS A 222 -17.59 1.67 17.39
CA HIS A 222 -18.88 1.69 16.70
C HIS A 222 -18.81 1.01 15.32
N MET A 223 -18.21 -0.18 15.27
CA MET A 223 -18.04 -0.92 14.02
C MET A 223 -19.39 -1.35 13.46
N GLU A 224 -19.63 -1.08 12.18
CA GLU A 224 -20.84 -1.46 11.46
C GLU A 224 -20.52 -2.47 10.37
N GLU A 225 -21.33 -3.52 10.25
CA GLU A 225 -21.19 -4.51 9.18
C GLU A 225 -21.52 -3.88 7.82
N VAL A 226 -20.60 -4.05 6.86
CA VAL A 226 -20.75 -3.55 5.49
C VAL A 226 -20.22 -4.58 4.48
N PRO A 227 -20.82 -4.71 3.28
CA PRO A 227 -21.96 -3.94 2.78
C PRO A 227 -23.32 -4.41 3.31
N TYR A 228 -23.40 -5.62 3.89
CA TYR A 228 -24.64 -6.20 4.41
C TYR A 228 -24.42 -6.84 5.78
N LYS A 229 -25.52 -6.99 6.53
CA LYS A 229 -25.53 -7.73 7.79
C LYS A 229 -25.11 -9.20 7.58
N ASN A 230 -24.30 -9.74 8.48
CA ASN A 230 -23.71 -11.09 8.45
C ASN A 230 -22.73 -11.35 7.29
N TRP A 231 -22.20 -10.30 6.64
CA TRP A 231 -21.15 -10.47 5.62
C TRP A 231 -19.80 -10.88 6.23
N GLY A 232 -19.61 -10.67 7.53
CA GLY A 232 -18.36 -10.95 8.22
C GLY A 232 -17.28 -9.89 8.03
N ALA A 233 -17.60 -8.74 7.43
CA ALA A 233 -16.71 -7.59 7.38
C ALA A 233 -17.45 -6.34 7.81
N GLY A 234 -16.71 -5.35 8.30
CA GLY A 234 -17.29 -4.10 8.76
C GLY A 234 -16.27 -2.98 8.87
N ARG A 235 -16.78 -1.76 9.07
CA ARG A 235 -15.95 -0.57 9.23
C ARG A 235 -16.54 0.39 10.26
N SER A 236 -15.66 1.19 10.85
CA SER A 236 -16.04 2.32 11.68
C SER A 236 -16.33 3.55 10.81
N SER A 237 -17.25 4.40 11.25
CA SER A 237 -17.44 5.76 10.72
C SER A 237 -16.39 6.76 11.22
N LEU A 238 -15.49 6.33 12.11
CA LEU A 238 -14.40 7.14 12.63
C LEU A 238 -13.52 7.70 11.51
N ASN A 239 -13.29 9.01 11.55
CA ASN A 239 -12.26 9.64 10.73
C ASN A 239 -10.87 9.33 11.32
N VAL A 240 -10.18 8.37 10.72
CA VAL A 240 -8.86 7.91 11.18
C VAL A 240 -7.76 8.97 11.03
N ASP A 241 -7.97 9.99 10.19
CA ASP A 241 -7.00 11.07 10.03
C ASP A 241 -7.20 12.17 11.09
N GLN A 242 -8.37 12.21 11.73
CA GLN A 242 -8.71 13.22 12.73
C GLN A 242 -9.74 12.68 13.74
N VAL A 243 -9.24 12.10 14.84
CA VAL A 243 -10.07 11.54 15.91
C VAL A 243 -10.51 12.64 16.88
N ASN A 244 -11.82 12.74 17.13
CA ASN A 244 -12.42 13.75 18.02
C ASN A 244 -12.86 13.13 19.35
#